data_AF-A0A2E0RQ83-F1
#
_entry.id   AF-A0A2E0RQ83-F1
#
_cell.length_a   1.000
_cell.length_b   1.000
_cell.length_c   1.000
_cell.angle_alpha   90.00
_cell.angle_beta   90.00
_cell.angle_gamma   90.00
#
_symmetry.space_group_name_H-M   'P 1'
#
loop_
_entity.id
_entity.type
_entity.pdbx_description
1 polymer ?
#
loop_
_entity_poly.entity_id
_entity_poly.type
_entity_poly.pdbx_seq_one_letter_code
_entity_poly.pdbx_strand_id
1 'polypeptide(L)' 'MAAPDPTTAVNELSVIADTIERQRERVGAIAEPFLGTDRDDVVTTVHEAERQLLMAGRALRRAIRTLG' A
#
# COMPACT_ATOMS: atom_id res chain seq x y z
N MET A 1 -33.02 -2.82 0.87
CA MET A 1 -31.58 -3.13 1.01
C MET A 1 -31.20 -2.94 2.47
N ALA A 2 -30.51 -3.90 3.08
CA ALA A 2 -29.96 -3.72 4.42
C ALA A 2 -28.90 -2.61 4.39
N ALA A 3 -28.81 -1.80 5.45
CA ALA A 3 -27.76 -0.80 5.57
C ALA A 3 -26.38 -1.50 5.65
N PRO A 4 -25.33 -0.94 5.02
CA PRO A 4 -23.99 -1.53 5.11
C PRO A 4 -23.50 -1.51 6.56
N ASP A 5 -22.97 -2.65 7.03
CA ASP A 5 -22.38 -2.79 8.36
C ASP A 5 -20.98 -2.14 8.40
N PRO A 6 -20.79 -1.05 9.15
CA PRO A 6 -19.49 -0.37 9.26
C PRO A 6 -18.40 -1.28 9.80
N THR A 7 -18.75 -2.25 10.68
CA THR A 7 -17.80 -3.18 11.28
C THR A 7 -17.18 -4.09 10.22
N THR A 8 -18.02 -4.64 9.34
CA THR A 8 -17.56 -5.46 8.21
C THR A 8 -16.65 -4.65 7.27
N ALA A 9 -17.01 -3.41 6.96
CA ALA A 9 -16.19 -2.53 6.12
C ALA A 9 -14.83 -2.18 6.77
N VAL A 10 -14.81 -1.89 8.07
CA VAL A 10 -13.57 -1.62 8.84
C VAL A 10 -12.64 -2.83 8.81
N ASN A 11 -13.18 -4.03 9.03
CA ASN A 11 -12.39 -5.27 9.02
C ASN A 11 -11.76 -5.52 7.65
N GLU A 12 -12.54 -5.40 6.57
CA GLU A 12 -12.06 -5.59 5.21
C GLU A 12 -10.95 -4.57 4.86
N LEU A 13 -11.18 -3.29 5.14
CA LEU A 13 -10.18 -2.25 4.89
C LEU A 13 -8.90 -2.43 5.70
N SER A 14 -8.99 -2.99 6.91
CA SER A 14 -7.83 -3.31 7.75
C SER A 14 -6.99 -4.43 7.11
N VAL A 15 -7.63 -5.50 6.63
CA VAL A 15 -6.96 -6.59 5.91
C VAL A 15 -6.26 -6.08 4.65
N ILE A 16 -6.92 -5.19 3.89
CA ILE A 16 -6.32 -4.59 2.69
C ILE A 16 -5.14 -3.68 3.07
N ALA A 17 -5.25 -2.87 4.13
CA ALA A 17 -4.17 -2.00 4.58
C ALA A 17 -2.91 -2.78 4.95
N ASP A 18 -3.07 -3.88 5.70
CA ASP A 18 -1.97 -4.78 6.07
C ASP A 18 -1.36 -5.47 4.84
N THR A 19 -2.19 -5.82 3.87
CA THR A 19 -1.73 -6.41 2.61
C THR A 19 -0.92 -5.42 1.81
N ILE A 20 -1.37 -4.17 1.67
CA ILE A 20 -0.63 -3.11 0.98
C ILE A 20 0.72 -2.85 1.64
N GLU A 21 0.79 -2.88 2.97
CA GLU A 21 2.06 -2.71 3.70
C GLU A 21 3.07 -3.80 3.33
N ARG A 22 2.65 -5.07 3.34
CA ARG A 22 3.52 -6.18 2.88
C ARG A 22 3.90 -6.06 1.40
N GLN A 23 2.97 -5.65 0.54
CA GLN A 23 3.29 -5.46 -0.88
C GLN A 23 4.26 -4.29 -1.11
N ARG A 24 4.14 -3.20 -0.34
CA ARG A 24 5.06 -2.06 -0.39
C ARG A 24 6.49 -2.51 -0.14
N GLU A 25 6.71 -3.28 0.93
CA GLU A 25 8.04 -3.82 1.28
C GLU A 25 8.61 -4.71 0.18
N ARG A 26 7.78 -5.61 -0.37
CA ARG A 26 8.19 -6.49 -1.48
C ARG A 26 8.53 -5.72 -2.75
N VAL A 27 7.79 -4.65 -3.06
CA VAL A 27 8.08 -3.77 -4.19
C VAL A 27 9.41 -3.06 -3.96
N GLY A 28 9.64 -2.47 -2.78
CA GLY A 28 10.91 -1.81 -2.46
C GLY A 28 12.12 -2.74 -2.59
N ALA A 29 12.00 -4.00 -2.15
CA ALA A 29 13.06 -5.00 -2.27
C ALA A 29 13.47 -5.31 -3.72
N ILE A 30 12.59 -5.07 -4.72
CA ILE A 30 12.92 -5.25 -6.14
C ILE A 30 14.00 -4.25 -6.58
N ALA A 31 14.11 -3.08 -5.95
CA ALA A 31 15.11 -2.08 -6.31
C ALA A 31 16.53 -2.45 -5.84
N GLU A 32 16.66 -3.25 -4.78
CA GLU A 32 17.96 -3.54 -4.13
C GLU A 32 19.05 -4.03 -5.09
N PRO A 33 18.78 -4.96 -6.03
CA PRO A 33 19.83 -5.45 -6.96
C PRO A 33 20.26 -4.44 -8.02
N PHE A 34 19.51 -3.36 -8.22
CA PHE A 34 19.76 -2.35 -9.25
C PHE A 34 20.49 -1.11 -8.70
N LEU A 35 20.62 -0.98 -7.38
CA LEU A 35 21.31 0.15 -6.75
C LEU A 35 22.79 0.20 -7.18
N GLY A 36 23.23 1.37 -7.66
CA GLY A 36 24.61 1.58 -8.11
C GLY A 36 24.94 0.95 -9.46
N THR A 37 23.94 0.45 -10.18
CA THR A 37 24.06 0.02 -11.59
C THR A 37 23.61 1.14 -12.53
N ASP A 38 23.79 0.97 -13.83
CA ASP A 38 23.27 1.92 -14.84
C ASP A 38 21.73 1.89 -14.99
N ARG A 39 21.02 1.13 -14.13
CA ARG A 39 19.55 0.94 -14.15
C ARG A 39 18.82 1.84 -13.15
N ASP A 40 19.23 3.10 -13.06
CA ASP A 40 18.55 4.13 -12.26
C ASP A 40 17.08 4.32 -12.66
N ASP A 41 16.73 4.00 -13.91
CA ASP A 41 15.35 3.96 -14.42
C ASP A 41 14.47 2.96 -13.65
N VAL A 42 14.99 1.76 -13.39
CA VAL A 42 14.29 0.72 -12.65
C VAL A 42 14.13 1.13 -11.19
N VAL A 43 15.21 1.60 -10.56
CA VAL A 43 15.19 2.08 -9.16
C VAL A 43 14.15 3.19 -8.99
N THR A 44 14.12 4.16 -9.90
CA THR A 44 13.17 5.27 -9.88
C THR A 44 11.72 4.79 -9.98
N THR A 45 11.42 3.94 -10.97
CA THR A 45 10.05 3.45 -11.19
C THR A 45 9.56 2.54 -10.07
N VAL A 46 10.43 1.71 -9.48
CA VAL A 46 10.10 0.86 -8.33
C VAL A 46 9.80 1.71 -7.08
N HIS A 47 10.63 2.70 -6.76
CA HIS A 47 10.35 3.58 -5.62
C HIS A 47 9.12 4.48 -5.82
N GLU A 48 8.77 4.82 -7.07
CA GLU A 48 7.50 5.49 -7.36
C GLU A 48 6.31 4.58 -7.04
N ALA A 49 6.35 3.32 -7.48
CA ALA A 49 5.32 2.32 -7.15
C ALA A 49 5.21 2.09 -5.63
N GLU A 50 6.34 1.98 -4.94
CA GLU A 50 6.40 1.90 -3.47
C GLU A 50 5.72 3.10 -2.80
N ARG A 51 6.00 4.32 -3.28
CA ARG A 51 5.38 5.55 -2.79
C ARG A 51 3.86 5.54 -3.01
N GLN A 52 3.39 5.07 -4.16
CA GLN A 52 1.95 4.96 -4.44
C GLN A 52 1.27 3.99 -3.46
N LEU A 53 1.88 2.83 -3.17
CA LEU A 53 1.39 1.89 -2.17
C LEU A 53 1.36 2.49 -0.76
N LEU A 54 2.38 3.25 -0.38
CA LEU A 54 2.39 3.98 0.89
C LEU A 54 1.21 4.96 0.98
N MET A 55 0.93 5.72 -0.08
CA MET A 55 -0.20 6.66 -0.11
C MET A 55 -1.55 5.93 -0.06
N ALA A 56 -1.69 4.80 -0.77
CA ALA A 56 -2.88 3.96 -0.71
C ALA A 56 -3.12 3.44 0.72
N GLY A 57 -2.09 2.91 1.39
CA GLY A 57 -2.19 2.47 2.79
C GLY A 57 -2.60 3.58 3.74
N ARG A 58 -2.07 4.81 3.56
CA ARG A 58 -2.51 5.99 4.33
C ARG A 58 -3.98 6.35 4.06
N ALA A 59 -4.44 6.24 2.82
CA ALA A 59 -5.83 6.49 2.48
C ALA A 59 -6.78 5.47 3.11
N LEU A 60 -6.42 4.18 3.11
CA LEU A 60 -7.19 3.13 3.78
C LEU A 60 -7.27 3.37 5.29
N ARG A 61 -6.16 3.69 5.95
CA ARG A 61 -6.15 4.02 7.39
C ARG A 61 -7.00 5.25 7.71
N ARG A 62 -7.09 6.23 6.79
CA ARG A 62 -8.05 7.35 6.93
C ARG A 62 -9.49 6.86 6.83
N ALA A 63 -9.82 6.03 5.85
CA ALA A 63 -11.16 5.49 5.67
C ALA A 63 -11.61 4.65 6.88
N ILE A 64 -10.73 3.81 7.43
CA ILE A 64 -10.98 3.05 8.67
C ILE A 64 -11.40 3.99 9.82
N ARG A 65 -10.66 5.08 10.03
CA ARG A 65 -11.00 6.08 11.06
C ARG A 65 -12.30 6.84 10.80
N THR A 66 -12.76 6.92 9.55
CA THR A 66 -14.03 7.57 9.20
C THR A 66 -15.22 6.63 9.39
N LEU A 67 -15.01 5.32 9.32
CA LEU A 67 -16.05 4.29 9.48
C LEU A 67 -16.23 3.80 10.92
N GLY A 68 -15.19 3.94 11.75
CA GLY A 68 -15.24 3.70 13.21
C GLY A 68 -15.36 5.00 14.00
#